data_AF-A0A432HXF3-F1
#
_entry.id   AF-A0A432HXF3-F1
#
_cell.length_a   1.000
_cell.length_b   1.000
_cell.length_c   1.000
_cell.angle_alpha   90.00
_cell.angle_beta   90.00
_cell.angle_gamma   90.00
#
_symmetry.space_group_name_H-M   'P 1'
#
loop_
_entity.id
_entity.type
_entity.pdbx_description
1 polymer ?
#
loop_
_entity_poly.entity_id
_entity_poly.type
_entity_poly.pdbx_seq_one_letter_code
_entity_poly.pdbx_strand_id
1 'polypeptide(L)'
;MSEYGPAIFCARQDGAEISDEEQGELGTLVAAICAELSIVDNMEGRPVQPWKYDYDGYETRAISFVLWSNYGFGGAPDYIQEDFHADAKGLSKRIAVGEGGERRGGSNIVYRHAPTVNVKLRHGACRRRDSAGTGRLCLHPERPDAIIGLIRTRLGVSDEENQMKLHCAAAVFTMIVGLTLSALPVAAQPAPRTPWGQPDLQGIWDFRTITPIERPEELGDQEFWTAEEVASQEQEALDRDRELWEAEARRTEAGGNVGAYNNFWMDRGTKPVETRRTSLIIDPPNGRLPELSAVGQRRTDARREYQEVHSADSYVNRNSSDRCIVGFNAGPPITPLAYNQNMQLFQTPDHVVIYTEMVHTPRFVPLDGRPTLDDGIGLWSGDSRGRWEGDTLVVETANFGEQRKWIPLATGRPGLVSTANMTLVERFTRVDEDTLDYTFTVTDPDTWASPWTMTMPMRRTDMPLFEYACHEGNYSMEGILSGARADDRAAAEGSR
;
A
#
# COMPACT_ATOMS: atom_id res chain seq x y z
N MET A 1 11.29 8.90 22.34
CA MET A 1 10.50 7.68 22.02
C MET A 1 11.40 6.49 22.36
N SER A 2 10.98 5.23 22.22
CA SER A 2 11.96 4.15 21.96
C SER A 2 11.64 3.60 20.58
N GLU A 3 12.65 3.27 19.79
CA GLU A 3 12.49 2.67 18.45
C GLU A 3 11.86 1.27 18.51
N TYR A 4 11.79 0.71 19.73
CA TYR A 4 11.48 -0.68 20.00
C TYR A 4 10.06 -0.89 20.54
N GLY A 5 9.37 0.16 21.02
CA GLY A 5 8.00 0.06 21.53
C GLY A 5 7.66 1.02 22.68
N PRO A 6 6.49 0.85 23.33
CA PRO A 6 6.09 1.64 24.50
C PRO A 6 7.10 1.48 25.63
N ALA A 7 7.50 2.58 26.27
CA ALA A 7 8.48 2.56 27.34
C ALA A 7 8.13 3.54 28.47
N ILE A 8 8.52 3.17 29.70
CA ILE A 8 8.47 4.04 30.87
C ILE A 8 9.84 4.70 31.03
N PHE A 9 9.85 6.02 31.11
CA PHE A 9 11.06 6.81 31.36
C PHE A 9 11.05 7.33 32.79
N CYS A 10 12.11 7.00 33.53
CA CYS A 10 12.31 7.39 34.92
C CYS A 10 13.54 8.28 35.03
N ALA A 11 13.37 9.46 35.64
CA ALA A 11 14.48 10.37 35.95
C ALA A 11 14.28 10.97 37.34
N ARG A 12 15.39 11.26 38.04
CA ARG A 12 15.32 11.94 39.33
C ARG A 12 14.93 13.40 39.15
N GLN A 13 14.10 13.93 40.05
CA GLN A 13 13.71 15.34 40.01
C GLN A 13 14.86 16.30 40.28
N ASP A 14 15.81 15.88 41.12
CA ASP A 14 17.00 16.64 41.47
C ASP A 14 18.08 16.57 40.39
N GLY A 15 17.85 15.81 39.31
CA GLY A 15 18.78 15.63 38.21
C GLY A 15 20.02 14.83 38.59
N ALA A 16 20.05 14.14 39.73
CA ALA A 16 21.10 13.18 40.05
C ALA A 16 20.91 11.87 39.27
N GLU A 17 21.94 11.03 39.25
CA GLU A 17 21.86 9.68 38.67
C GLU A 17 21.05 8.75 39.59
N ILE A 18 20.32 7.82 38.97
CA ILE A 18 19.54 6.79 39.69
C ILE A 18 20.52 5.70 40.12
N SER A 19 20.58 5.41 41.43
CA SER A 19 21.50 4.39 41.96
C SER A 19 21.13 2.98 41.51
N ASP A 20 22.04 2.02 41.59
CA ASP A 20 21.75 0.62 41.21
C ASP A 20 20.67 -0.01 42.12
N GLU A 21 20.58 0.41 43.38
CA GLU A 21 19.51 0.02 44.31
C GLU A 21 18.15 0.56 43.84
N GLU A 22 18.09 1.85 43.48
CA GLU A 22 16.88 2.50 42.95
C GLU A 22 16.47 1.91 41.58
N GLN A 23 17.43 1.49 40.75
CA GLN A 23 17.17 0.77 39.49
C GLN A 23 16.52 -0.60 39.74
N GLY A 24 16.97 -1.33 40.77
CA GLY A 24 16.39 -2.63 41.15
C GLY A 24 14.95 -2.51 41.67
N GLU A 25 14.66 -1.48 42.47
CA GLU A 25 13.30 -1.17 42.94
C GLU A 25 12.37 -0.80 41.77
N LEU A 26 12.85 0.03 40.85
CA LEU A 26 12.11 0.41 39.64
C LEU A 26 11.84 -0.80 38.74
N GLY A 27 12.82 -1.69 38.56
CA GLY A 27 12.64 -2.93 37.79
C GLY A 27 11.57 -3.84 38.40
N THR A 28 11.53 -3.97 39.73
CA THR A 28 10.51 -4.75 40.43
C THR A 28 9.10 -4.15 40.25
N LEU A 29 8.99 -2.82 40.31
CA LEU A 29 7.74 -2.11 40.08
C LEU A 29 7.24 -2.29 38.63
N VAL A 30 8.13 -2.16 37.65
CA VAL A 30 7.79 -2.35 36.23
C VAL A 30 7.33 -3.79 35.96
N ALA A 31 8.00 -4.78 36.55
CA ALA A 31 7.60 -6.18 36.43
C ALA A 31 6.19 -6.43 37.01
N ALA A 32 5.85 -5.80 38.14
CA ALA A 32 4.50 -5.88 38.71
C ALA A 32 3.44 -5.23 37.79
N ILE A 33 3.76 -4.09 37.19
CA ILE A 33 2.89 -3.42 36.21
C ILE A 33 2.66 -4.31 34.97
N CYS A 34 3.73 -4.91 34.42
CA CYS A 34 3.60 -5.82 33.28
C CYS A 34 2.75 -7.04 33.61
N ALA A 35 2.92 -7.64 34.79
CA ALA A 35 2.12 -8.78 35.24
C ALA A 35 0.63 -8.43 35.36
N GLU A 36 0.29 -7.26 35.91
CA GLU A 36 -1.10 -6.82 36.04
C GLU A 36 -1.76 -6.47 34.70
N LEU A 37 -0.96 -6.02 33.73
CA LEU A 37 -1.38 -5.80 32.35
C LEU A 37 -1.35 -7.07 31.48
N SER A 38 -1.04 -8.24 32.07
CA SER A 38 -0.92 -9.52 31.38
C SER A 38 0.08 -9.50 30.20
N ILE A 39 1.16 -8.71 30.32
CA ILE A 39 2.23 -8.63 29.33
C ILE A 39 3.27 -9.73 29.64
N VAL A 40 3.53 -10.61 28.67
CA VAL A 40 4.40 -11.79 28.83
C VAL A 40 5.53 -11.80 27.78
N ASP A 41 6.64 -12.49 28.09
CA ASP A 41 7.72 -12.73 27.12
C ASP A 41 7.44 -14.00 26.29
N ASN A 42 7.76 -13.94 24.99
CA ASN A 42 7.54 -14.97 23.97
C ASN A 42 8.33 -16.26 24.16
N MET A 43 9.48 -16.19 24.80
CA MET A 43 10.39 -17.33 24.82
C MET A 43 10.00 -18.36 25.89
N GLU A 44 9.35 -17.94 26.99
CA GLU A 44 9.11 -18.83 28.14
C GLU A 44 7.78 -18.61 28.90
N GLY A 45 6.91 -17.66 28.49
CA GLY A 45 5.64 -17.39 29.18
C GLY A 45 5.80 -16.88 30.61
N ARG A 46 6.96 -16.27 30.91
CA ARG A 46 7.28 -15.68 32.22
C ARG A 46 7.04 -14.15 32.19
N PRO A 47 6.86 -13.51 33.36
CA PRO A 47 6.77 -12.05 33.42
C PRO A 47 8.03 -11.40 32.82
N VAL A 48 7.84 -10.40 31.96
CA VAL A 48 8.92 -9.68 31.26
C VAL A 48 9.91 -9.11 32.28
N GLN A 49 11.20 -9.48 32.15
CA GLN A 49 12.28 -8.92 32.96
C GLN A 49 12.78 -7.63 32.31
N PRO A 50 12.68 -6.47 33.00
CA PRO A 50 13.06 -5.18 32.41
C PRO A 50 14.56 -5.12 32.09
N TRP A 51 14.90 -4.71 30.87
CA TRP A 51 16.28 -4.38 30.47
C TRP A 51 16.53 -2.86 30.51
N LYS A 52 17.69 -2.46 31.01
CA LYS A 52 18.17 -1.07 30.98
C LYS A 52 18.54 -0.71 29.55
N TYR A 53 17.83 0.25 28.96
CA TYR A 53 18.22 0.88 27.71
C TYR A 53 18.64 2.33 27.99
N ASP A 54 19.90 2.67 27.72
CA ASP A 54 20.44 4.01 27.91
C ASP A 54 19.95 4.88 26.75
N TYR A 55 18.96 5.74 27.01
CA TYR A 55 18.35 6.53 25.96
C TYR A 55 19.16 7.79 25.71
N ASP A 56 20.05 7.56 24.74
CA ASP A 56 20.67 8.51 23.84
C ASP A 56 21.71 9.43 24.48
N GLY A 57 22.59 9.97 23.65
CA GLY A 57 23.19 11.28 23.95
C GLY A 57 22.16 12.41 24.20
N TYR A 58 20.89 12.12 24.46
CA TYR A 58 19.83 13.07 24.78
C TYR A 58 19.45 13.12 26.28
N GLU A 59 19.69 12.11 27.13
CA GLU A 59 19.47 12.25 28.59
C GLU A 59 20.25 11.23 29.46
N THR A 60 21.57 11.42 29.64
CA THR A 60 22.49 10.49 30.36
C THR A 60 22.18 10.22 31.85
N ARG A 61 21.06 10.69 32.38
CA ARG A 61 20.65 10.54 33.80
C ARG A 61 19.25 9.95 33.97
N ALA A 62 18.65 9.46 32.89
CA ALA A 62 17.37 8.77 32.90
C ALA A 62 17.55 7.27 32.65
N ILE A 63 16.64 6.45 33.17
CA ILE A 63 16.53 5.03 32.80
C ILE A 63 15.21 4.81 32.06
N SER A 64 15.25 4.01 31.00
CA SER A 64 14.07 3.62 30.24
C SER A 64 13.79 2.13 30.37
N PHE A 65 12.51 1.79 30.46
CA PHE A 65 12.00 0.42 30.55
C PHE A 65 11.01 0.19 29.42
N VAL A 66 11.39 -0.60 28.42
CA VAL A 66 10.49 -1.01 27.33
C VAL A 66 9.50 -2.03 27.87
N LEU A 67 8.21 -1.78 27.64
CA LEU A 67 7.11 -2.61 28.13
C LEU A 67 6.86 -3.83 27.21
N TRP A 68 6.97 -3.63 25.89
CA TRP A 68 7.01 -4.70 24.89
C TRP A 68 7.68 -4.21 23.59
N SER A 69 8.15 -5.15 22.75
CA SER A 69 8.77 -4.86 21.45
C SER A 69 8.40 -5.90 20.40
N ASN A 70 8.15 -5.47 19.16
CA ASN A 70 7.89 -6.35 18.00
C ASN A 70 9.13 -7.16 17.57
N TYR A 71 10.31 -6.80 18.08
CA TYR A 71 11.52 -7.58 17.95
C TYR A 71 11.74 -8.36 19.25
N GLY A 72 11.22 -9.59 19.30
CA GLY A 72 11.59 -10.60 20.31
C GLY A 72 10.57 -10.91 21.41
N PHE A 73 9.55 -10.09 21.62
CA PHE A 73 8.47 -10.31 22.59
C PHE A 73 7.14 -10.38 21.86
N GLY A 74 6.09 -10.87 22.49
CA GLY A 74 4.85 -11.11 21.77
C GLY A 74 3.68 -11.18 22.70
N GLY A 75 2.55 -11.13 22.01
CA GLY A 75 1.87 -9.85 21.95
C GLY A 75 1.30 -9.37 23.29
N ALA A 76 1.06 -8.06 23.38
CA ALA A 76 0.00 -7.59 24.26
C ALA A 76 -1.33 -8.23 23.82
N PRO A 77 -2.29 -8.48 24.72
CA PRO A 77 -3.63 -8.91 24.31
C PRO A 77 -4.22 -8.00 23.23
N ASP A 78 -4.97 -8.59 22.28
CA ASP A 78 -5.46 -7.90 21.07
C ASP A 78 -6.17 -6.57 21.37
N TYR A 79 -6.93 -6.52 22.47
CA TYR A 79 -7.64 -5.29 22.90
C TYR A 79 -6.70 -4.12 23.23
N ILE A 80 -5.46 -4.37 23.66
CA ILE A 80 -4.48 -3.31 23.91
C ILE A 80 -3.78 -2.90 22.61
N GLN A 81 -3.64 -3.82 21.64
CA GLN A 81 -3.04 -3.51 20.34
C GLN A 81 -3.98 -2.67 19.46
N GLU A 82 -5.28 -3.01 19.44
CA GLU A 82 -6.29 -2.32 18.63
C GLU A 82 -6.46 -0.84 19.04
N ASP A 83 -6.52 -0.55 20.34
CA ASP A 83 -6.66 0.81 20.87
C ASP A 83 -5.43 1.68 20.58
N PHE A 84 -4.22 1.11 20.67
CA PHE A 84 -2.98 1.83 20.38
C PHE A 84 -2.85 2.23 18.90
N HIS A 85 -3.27 1.35 17.99
CA HIS A 85 -3.26 1.62 16.55
C HIS A 85 -4.31 2.67 16.14
N ALA A 86 -5.45 2.72 16.83
CA ALA A 86 -6.48 3.74 16.59
C ALA A 86 -6.02 5.15 16.99
N ASP A 87 -5.38 5.29 18.16
CA ASP A 87 -4.93 6.59 18.68
C ASP A 87 -3.66 7.13 18.00
N ALA A 88 -2.74 6.25 17.57
CA ALA A 88 -1.57 6.65 16.77
C ALA A 88 -1.99 7.30 15.42
N LYS A 89 -3.10 6.81 14.82
CA LYS A 89 -3.72 7.40 13.62
C LYS A 89 -4.39 8.75 13.89
N GLY A 90 -4.86 8.99 15.12
CA GLY A 90 -5.50 10.24 15.52
C GLY A 90 -4.51 11.39 15.79
N LEU A 91 -3.31 11.05 16.30
CA LEU A 91 -2.28 12.04 16.64
C LEU A 91 -1.52 12.60 15.42
N SER A 92 -1.29 11.78 14.40
CA SER A 92 -0.64 12.20 13.14
C SER A 92 -1.43 13.31 12.43
N LYS A 93 -2.76 13.30 12.53
CA LYS A 93 -3.65 14.30 11.93
C LYS A 93 -3.63 15.67 12.63
N ARG A 94 -3.07 15.80 13.85
CA ARG A 94 -3.09 17.05 14.63
C ARG A 94 -1.78 17.85 14.63
N ILE A 95 -0.72 17.34 14.00
CA ILE A 95 0.63 17.98 14.04
C ILE A 95 0.92 18.84 12.79
N ALA A 96 0.01 18.90 11.81
CA ALA A 96 0.19 19.70 10.60
C ALA A 96 -0.35 21.14 10.71
N VAL A 97 -0.12 21.89 11.80
CA VAL A 97 -0.23 23.37 11.79
C VAL A 97 0.68 23.98 12.87
N GLY A 98 1.70 24.75 12.44
CA GLY A 98 2.52 25.58 13.33
C GLY A 98 3.75 26.17 12.64
N GLU A 99 3.63 27.39 12.14
CA GLU A 99 4.68 28.18 11.48
C GLU A 99 5.84 28.59 12.42
N GLY A 100 7.07 28.61 11.88
CA GLY A 100 8.17 29.48 12.33
C GLY A 100 9.36 28.81 13.03
N GLY A 101 10.52 28.78 12.37
CA GLY A 101 11.82 28.61 13.05
C GLY A 101 12.90 27.85 12.27
N GLU A 102 13.98 28.56 11.92
CA GLU A 102 15.19 28.20 11.16
C GLU A 102 15.74 26.76 11.24
N ARG A 103 16.08 26.22 10.06
CA ARG A 103 16.84 24.99 9.84
C ARG A 103 18.34 25.18 10.13
N ARG A 104 18.92 24.28 10.92
CA ARG A 104 20.32 23.84 10.75
C ARG A 104 20.41 22.31 10.79
N GLY A 105 20.87 21.77 9.66
CA GLY A 105 21.51 20.48 9.40
C GLY A 105 21.27 19.29 10.34
N GLY A 106 20.60 18.27 9.79
CA GLY A 106 20.46 16.93 10.39
C GLY A 106 19.08 16.37 10.04
N SER A 107 19.02 15.43 9.10
CA SER A 107 17.80 14.72 8.70
C SER A 107 17.34 13.80 9.82
N ASN A 108 16.67 14.36 10.82
CA ASN A 108 15.90 13.63 11.81
C ASN A 108 14.45 14.08 11.70
N ILE A 109 13.58 13.17 11.28
CA ILE A 109 12.13 13.34 11.37
C ILE A 109 11.81 13.40 12.87
N VAL A 110 11.52 14.60 13.38
CA VAL A 110 11.12 14.81 14.77
C VAL A 110 9.66 14.36 14.91
N TYR A 111 9.46 13.08 15.22
CA TYR A 111 8.15 12.59 15.69
C TYR A 111 7.86 13.21 17.06
N ARG A 112 6.93 14.17 17.14
CA ARG A 112 6.38 14.58 18.43
C ARG A 112 5.27 13.62 18.86
N HIS A 113 5.63 12.81 19.86
CA HIS A 113 4.82 12.31 21.00
C HIS A 113 3.77 11.22 20.75
N ALA A 114 4.19 9.94 20.65
CA ALA A 114 3.40 8.83 21.20
C ALA A 114 3.28 8.98 22.74
N PRO A 115 2.27 8.40 23.42
CA PRO A 115 2.06 8.63 24.85
C PRO A 115 3.19 8.06 25.71
N THR A 116 4.13 8.90 26.11
CA THR A 116 5.12 8.59 27.15
C THR A 116 4.57 8.92 28.54
N VAL A 117 4.64 7.96 29.47
CA VAL A 117 4.39 8.21 30.89
C VAL A 117 5.70 8.62 31.55
N ASN A 118 5.87 9.92 31.79
CA ASN A 118 7.04 10.47 32.46
C ASN A 118 6.82 10.44 33.97
N VAL A 119 7.68 9.73 34.70
CA VAL A 119 7.54 9.55 36.15
C VAL A 119 8.73 10.17 36.88
N LYS A 120 8.45 10.93 37.95
CA LYS A 120 9.46 11.64 38.74
C LYS A 120 9.46 11.14 40.18
N LEU A 121 10.60 10.63 40.65
CA LEU A 121 10.80 10.15 42.01
C LEU A 121 11.01 11.31 43.00
N ARG A 122 10.35 11.26 44.17
CA ARG A 122 10.55 12.23 45.26
C ARG A 122 10.52 11.49 46.60
N HIS A 123 11.53 11.70 47.45
CA HIS A 123 11.50 11.24 48.83
C HIS A 123 10.69 12.24 49.69
N GLY A 124 9.50 11.84 50.18
CA GLY A 124 8.72 12.59 51.18
C GLY A 124 7.21 12.75 50.91
N ALA A 125 6.40 12.71 51.98
CA ALA A 125 4.93 12.66 51.97
C ALA A 125 4.25 13.86 51.27
N CYS A 126 3.38 13.59 50.28
CA CYS A 126 2.70 14.60 49.47
C CYS A 126 1.33 15.00 50.07
N ARG A 127 1.15 16.27 50.46
CA ARG A 127 -0.18 16.85 50.78
C ARG A 127 -0.57 17.95 49.77
N ARG A 128 -1.77 17.77 49.20
CA ARG A 128 -2.68 18.70 48.47
C ARG A 128 -2.39 19.10 47.00
N ARG A 129 -3.53 19.15 46.26
CA ARG A 129 -3.75 19.47 44.84
C ARG A 129 -3.26 20.85 44.43
N ASP A 130 -2.66 20.93 43.25
CA ASP A 130 -2.50 22.13 42.43
C ASP A 130 -3.60 22.14 41.34
N SER A 131 -4.07 23.33 41.02
CA SER A 131 -5.25 23.65 40.20
C SER A 131 -4.93 24.00 38.73
N ALA A 132 -3.83 23.49 38.14
CA ALA A 132 -3.39 23.90 36.81
C ALA A 132 -3.46 22.84 35.69
N GLY A 133 -4.14 21.69 35.89
CA GLY A 133 -4.54 20.81 34.79
C GLY A 133 -3.43 20.13 33.97
N THR A 134 -2.14 20.32 34.29
CA THR A 134 -1.04 19.53 33.72
C THR A 134 -0.82 18.32 34.62
N GLY A 135 -1.21 17.12 34.19
CA GLY A 135 -1.13 15.88 34.98
C GLY A 135 0.30 15.58 35.47
N ARG A 136 0.60 15.96 36.72
CA ARG A 136 1.87 15.69 37.42
C ARG A 136 1.58 14.72 38.57
N LEU A 137 2.22 13.55 38.56
CA LEU A 137 2.07 12.54 39.61
C LEU A 137 3.42 12.24 40.27
N CYS A 138 3.43 12.09 41.60
CA CYS A 138 4.59 11.67 42.40
C CYS A 138 4.38 10.21 42.84
N LEU A 139 5.41 9.37 42.73
CA LEU A 139 5.38 7.95 43.13
C LEU A 139 5.35 7.78 44.66
N HIS A 140 4.53 6.84 45.15
CA HIS A 140 4.66 6.27 46.50
C HIS A 140 4.82 4.75 46.35
N PRO A 141 5.87 4.12 46.90
CA PRO A 141 6.19 2.69 46.68
C PRO A 141 5.07 1.72 47.10
N GLU A 142 4.15 2.17 47.96
CA GLU A 142 3.06 1.34 48.49
C GLU A 142 1.71 1.50 47.75
N ARG A 143 1.65 2.19 46.60
CA ARG A 143 0.39 2.38 45.84
C ARG A 143 0.56 2.31 44.30
N PRO A 144 0.73 1.10 43.73
CA PRO A 144 0.90 0.91 42.28
C PRO A 144 -0.36 1.28 41.47
N ASP A 145 -1.56 1.17 42.04
CA ASP A 145 -2.86 1.33 41.38
C ASP A 145 -3.03 2.66 40.62
N ALA A 146 -2.43 3.74 41.14
CA ALA A 146 -2.52 5.07 40.53
C ALA A 146 -1.72 5.20 39.22
N ILE A 147 -0.67 4.40 39.07
CA ILE A 147 0.17 4.35 37.85
C ILE A 147 -0.54 3.52 36.79
N ILE A 148 -1.09 2.37 37.20
CA ILE A 148 -1.85 1.47 36.32
C ILE A 148 -3.09 2.15 35.76
N GLY A 149 -3.85 2.88 36.59
CA GLY A 149 -4.99 3.66 36.13
C GLY A 149 -4.60 4.75 35.11
N LEU A 150 -3.43 5.37 35.26
CA LEU A 150 -2.92 6.37 34.31
C LEU A 150 -2.45 5.73 33.01
N ILE A 151 -1.77 4.56 33.08
CA ILE A 151 -1.35 3.78 31.91
C ILE A 151 -2.58 3.33 31.13
N ARG A 152 -3.58 2.74 31.79
CA ARG A 152 -4.87 2.38 31.18
C ARG A 152 -5.56 3.57 30.52
N THR A 153 -5.66 4.71 31.22
CA THR A 153 -6.24 5.95 30.66
C THR A 153 -5.46 6.48 29.46
N ARG A 154 -4.12 6.38 29.47
CA ARG A 154 -3.26 6.87 28.37
C ARG A 154 -3.15 5.90 27.21
N LEU A 155 -3.43 4.62 27.43
CA LEU A 155 -3.47 3.56 26.43
C LEU A 155 -4.91 3.27 25.94
N GLY A 156 -5.93 3.98 26.43
CA GLY A 156 -7.32 3.83 26.00
C GLY A 156 -8.10 2.69 26.67
N VAL A 157 -7.44 1.81 27.42
CA VAL A 157 -8.04 0.62 28.02
C VAL A 157 -9.04 0.97 29.14
N SER A 158 -10.34 0.76 28.92
CA SER A 158 -11.39 1.00 29.92
C SER A 158 -11.80 -0.29 30.66
N ASP A 159 -11.92 -0.24 32.00
CA ASP A 159 -12.45 -1.33 32.81
C ASP A 159 -13.96 -1.54 32.57
N GLU A 160 -14.37 -2.79 32.30
CA GLU A 160 -15.75 -3.22 32.06
C GLU A 160 -16.74 -2.89 33.21
N GLU A 161 -16.25 -2.55 34.41
CA GLU A 161 -17.08 -2.45 35.61
C GLU A 161 -17.88 -1.13 35.74
N ASN A 162 -17.58 -0.09 34.97
CA ASN A 162 -18.26 1.22 35.06
C ASN A 162 -19.35 1.46 34.00
N GLN A 163 -19.57 0.54 33.06
CA GLN A 163 -20.56 0.68 31.98
C GLN A 163 -22.03 0.60 32.44
N MET A 164 -22.31 0.12 33.66
CA MET A 164 -23.67 -0.25 34.04
C MET A 164 -24.50 0.84 34.76
N LYS A 165 -23.98 2.04 35.04
CA LYS A 165 -24.73 3.04 35.84
C LYS A 165 -25.06 4.37 35.17
N LEU A 166 -24.61 4.65 33.95
CA LEU A 166 -24.87 5.96 33.31
C LEU A 166 -25.84 5.93 32.11
N HIS A 167 -26.19 4.75 31.58
CA HIS A 167 -26.96 4.66 30.33
C HIS A 167 -28.50 4.57 30.47
N CYS A 168 -29.07 4.50 31.68
CA CYS A 168 -30.53 4.30 31.82
C CYS A 168 -31.39 5.58 31.87
N ALA A 169 -30.82 6.79 31.86
CA ALA A 169 -31.62 8.02 32.01
C ALA A 169 -31.68 8.95 30.78
N ALA A 170 -30.77 8.81 29.80
CA ALA A 170 -30.67 9.75 28.68
C ALA A 170 -31.28 9.25 27.35
N ALA A 171 -31.54 7.94 27.21
CA ALA A 171 -31.92 7.33 25.93
C ALA A 171 -33.38 7.58 25.50
N VAL A 172 -34.25 8.10 26.36
CA VAL A 172 -35.68 8.26 26.04
C VAL A 172 -36.03 9.67 25.54
N PHE A 173 -35.18 10.68 25.75
CA PHE A 173 -35.49 12.07 25.37
C PHE A 173 -34.88 12.51 24.02
N THR A 174 -33.82 11.85 23.54
CA THR A 174 -33.14 12.25 22.29
C THR A 174 -33.76 11.64 21.02
N MET A 175 -34.62 10.62 21.15
CA MET A 175 -35.18 9.87 20.01
C MET A 175 -36.30 10.61 19.25
N ILE A 176 -36.75 11.79 19.70
CA ILE A 176 -37.84 12.55 19.05
C ILE A 176 -37.35 13.84 18.35
N VAL A 177 -36.10 14.29 18.54
CA VAL A 177 -35.57 15.53 17.92
C VAL A 177 -34.52 15.26 16.82
N GLY A 178 -34.01 14.03 16.70
CA GLY A 178 -32.96 13.67 15.72
C GLY A 178 -33.41 13.43 14.27
N LEU A 179 -34.70 13.57 13.94
CA LEU A 179 -35.24 13.19 12.62
C LEU A 179 -35.13 14.27 11.53
N THR A 180 -34.35 15.35 11.73
CA THR A 180 -34.13 16.39 10.71
C THR A 180 -32.71 16.99 10.68
N LEU A 181 -31.67 16.23 11.05
CA LEU A 181 -30.31 16.61 10.66
C LEU A 181 -29.90 15.80 9.44
N SER A 182 -30.08 16.41 8.27
CA SER A 182 -29.43 16.00 7.03
C SER A 182 -27.94 15.81 7.30
N ALA A 183 -27.38 14.65 6.92
CA ALA A 183 -25.94 14.47 6.84
C ALA A 183 -25.38 15.56 5.92
N LEU A 184 -24.73 16.56 6.50
CA LEU A 184 -23.88 17.45 5.71
C LEU A 184 -22.71 16.59 5.23
N PRO A 185 -22.35 16.65 3.93
CA PRO A 185 -21.15 15.97 3.46
C PRO A 185 -19.97 16.52 4.25
N VAL A 186 -19.11 15.65 4.76
CA VAL A 186 -17.76 16.04 5.14
C VAL A 186 -17.18 16.70 3.89
N ALA A 187 -16.90 18.01 3.96
CA ALA A 187 -16.29 18.70 2.84
C ALA A 187 -14.96 18.01 2.53
N ALA A 188 -14.88 17.38 1.35
CA ALA A 188 -13.62 16.86 0.84
C ALA A 188 -12.59 18.00 0.88
N GLN A 189 -11.41 17.76 1.44
CA GLN A 189 -10.35 18.75 1.34
C GLN A 189 -10.09 18.97 -0.15
N PRO A 190 -10.06 20.23 -0.61
CA PRO A 190 -9.88 20.51 -2.03
C PRO A 190 -8.53 19.94 -2.46
N ALA A 191 -8.53 19.14 -3.53
CA ALA A 191 -7.32 18.57 -4.10
C ALA A 191 -6.26 19.68 -4.32
N PRO A 192 -4.98 19.39 -4.04
CA PRO A 192 -3.90 20.34 -4.27
C PRO A 192 -3.96 20.93 -5.68
N ARG A 193 -3.63 22.21 -5.84
CA ARG A 193 -3.64 22.91 -7.12
C ARG A 193 -2.25 23.36 -7.49
N THR A 194 -1.95 23.29 -8.78
CA THR A 194 -0.75 23.86 -9.38
C THR A 194 -0.79 25.40 -9.31
N PRO A 195 0.37 26.09 -9.47
CA PRO A 195 0.41 27.55 -9.54
C PRO A 195 -0.43 28.18 -10.67
N TRP A 196 -0.80 27.39 -11.69
CA TRP A 196 -1.66 27.82 -12.80
C TRP A 196 -3.12 27.34 -12.66
N GLY A 197 -3.52 26.83 -11.49
CA GLY A 197 -4.92 26.60 -11.13
C GLY A 197 -5.53 25.25 -11.53
N GLN A 198 -4.77 24.37 -12.19
CA GLN A 198 -5.20 22.99 -12.44
C GLN A 198 -4.97 22.11 -11.20
N PRO A 199 -5.70 21.00 -11.01
CA PRO A 199 -5.36 19.98 -10.02
C PRO A 199 -3.89 19.54 -10.17
N ASP A 200 -3.20 19.41 -9.05
CA ASP A 200 -1.81 18.96 -8.98
C ASP A 200 -1.77 17.44 -8.87
N LEU A 201 -1.42 16.80 -9.99
CA LEU A 201 -1.28 15.36 -10.10
C LEU A 201 0.15 14.89 -9.78
N GLN A 202 1.08 15.82 -9.54
CA GLN A 202 2.49 15.49 -9.38
C GLN A 202 2.72 14.61 -8.15
N GLY A 203 3.60 13.63 -8.30
CA GLY A 203 3.92 12.67 -7.25
C GLY A 203 4.23 11.31 -7.82
N ILE A 204 4.56 10.39 -6.91
CA ILE A 204 4.72 8.97 -7.21
C ILE A 204 3.48 8.26 -6.68
N TRP A 205 2.90 7.43 -7.54
CA TRP A 205 1.60 6.77 -7.37
C TRP A 205 1.81 5.26 -7.43
N ASP A 206 1.58 4.60 -6.30
CA ASP A 206 1.55 3.16 -6.12
C ASP A 206 0.17 2.63 -6.53
N PHE A 207 0.16 1.66 -7.44
CA PHE A 207 -1.05 1.03 -7.96
C PHE A 207 -1.18 -0.46 -7.61
N ARG A 208 -0.40 -0.97 -6.64
CA ARG A 208 -0.52 -2.37 -6.20
C ARG A 208 -1.83 -2.60 -5.46
N THR A 209 -2.45 -3.75 -5.74
CA THR A 209 -3.67 -4.16 -5.05
C THR A 209 -3.90 -5.67 -5.21
N ILE A 210 -4.52 -6.28 -4.20
CA ILE A 210 -5.02 -7.66 -4.29
C ILE A 210 -6.42 -7.74 -4.90
N THR A 211 -7.08 -6.60 -5.18
CA THR A 211 -8.36 -6.60 -5.89
C THR A 211 -8.15 -7.14 -7.30
N PRO A 212 -8.86 -8.21 -7.71
CA PRO A 212 -8.66 -8.81 -9.02
C PRO A 212 -9.17 -7.89 -10.12
N ILE A 213 -8.60 -8.00 -11.33
CA ILE A 213 -9.11 -7.23 -12.48
C ILE A 213 -10.53 -7.64 -12.82
N GLU A 214 -10.78 -8.95 -12.94
CA GLU A 214 -12.11 -9.52 -13.20
C GLU A 214 -12.72 -10.07 -11.91
N ARG A 215 -14.04 -9.92 -11.75
CA ARG A 215 -14.76 -10.50 -10.62
C ARG A 215 -14.69 -12.03 -10.69
N PRO A 216 -14.29 -12.70 -9.59
CA PRO A 216 -14.39 -14.15 -9.45
C PRO A 216 -15.82 -14.65 -9.72
N GLU A 217 -15.95 -15.79 -10.39
CA GLU A 217 -17.26 -16.32 -10.79
C GLU A 217 -18.12 -16.69 -9.58
N GLU A 218 -17.48 -17.08 -8.49
CA GLU A 218 -18.12 -17.48 -7.23
C GLU A 218 -18.84 -16.32 -6.54
N LEU A 219 -18.43 -15.07 -6.81
CA LEU A 219 -19.03 -13.86 -6.25
C LEU A 219 -20.24 -13.37 -7.04
N GLY A 220 -20.47 -13.87 -8.27
CA GLY A 220 -21.62 -13.49 -9.10
C GLY A 220 -21.81 -11.98 -9.23
N ASP A 221 -22.94 -11.47 -8.73
CA ASP A 221 -23.29 -10.03 -8.79
C ASP A 221 -22.82 -9.23 -7.56
N GLN A 222 -22.06 -9.84 -6.64
CA GLN A 222 -21.53 -9.15 -5.47
C GLN A 222 -20.48 -8.13 -5.89
N GLU A 223 -20.87 -6.86 -5.98
CA GLU A 223 -19.98 -5.78 -6.41
C GLU A 223 -18.95 -5.40 -5.34
N PHE A 224 -19.30 -5.53 -4.06
CA PHE A 224 -18.46 -5.12 -2.94
C PHE A 224 -18.34 -6.22 -1.89
N TRP A 225 -17.13 -6.39 -1.36
CA TRP A 225 -16.89 -7.15 -0.15
C TRP A 225 -17.36 -6.37 1.09
N THR A 226 -17.87 -7.13 2.05
CA THR A 226 -18.06 -6.68 3.43
C THR A 226 -16.72 -6.42 4.12
N ALA A 227 -16.74 -5.76 5.28
CA ALA A 227 -15.52 -5.51 6.04
C ALA A 227 -14.84 -6.82 6.50
N GLU A 228 -15.64 -7.84 6.85
CA GLU A 228 -15.16 -9.16 7.26
C GLU A 228 -14.51 -9.90 6.09
N GLU A 229 -15.14 -9.89 4.91
CA GLU A 229 -14.55 -10.49 3.70
C GLU A 229 -13.26 -9.78 3.29
N VAL A 230 -13.20 -8.45 3.39
CA VAL A 230 -11.95 -7.70 3.17
C VAL A 230 -10.86 -8.17 4.13
N ALA A 231 -11.16 -8.31 5.42
CA ALA A 231 -10.20 -8.82 6.39
C ALA A 231 -9.74 -10.25 6.04
N SER A 232 -10.64 -11.12 5.57
CA SER A 232 -10.28 -12.46 5.07
C SER A 232 -9.34 -12.38 3.88
N GLN A 233 -9.64 -11.53 2.88
CA GLN A 233 -8.80 -11.37 1.69
C GLN A 233 -7.40 -10.83 2.03
N GLU A 234 -7.31 -9.88 2.96
CA GLU A 234 -6.04 -9.36 3.46
C GLU A 234 -5.25 -10.44 4.20
N GLN A 235 -5.92 -11.24 5.04
CA GLN A 235 -5.29 -12.34 5.76
C GLN A 235 -4.81 -13.45 4.82
N GLU A 236 -5.62 -13.85 3.84
CA GLU A 236 -5.26 -14.81 2.80
C GLU A 236 -4.04 -14.35 1.99
N ALA A 237 -3.96 -13.05 1.68
CA ALA A 237 -2.79 -12.49 0.99
C ALA A 237 -1.51 -12.58 1.85
N LEU A 238 -1.62 -12.26 3.15
CA LEU A 238 -0.50 -12.37 4.09
C LEU A 238 -0.07 -13.83 4.31
N ASP A 239 -1.03 -14.74 4.44
CA ASP A 239 -0.78 -16.17 4.64
C ASP A 239 -0.10 -16.77 3.42
N ARG A 240 -0.62 -16.49 2.21
CA ARG A 240 0.02 -16.87 0.95
C ARG A 240 1.45 -16.36 0.87
N ASP A 241 1.68 -15.09 1.20
CA ASP A 241 3.01 -14.49 1.07
C ASP A 241 4.00 -15.10 2.09
N ARG A 242 3.54 -15.43 3.31
CA ARG A 242 4.31 -16.16 4.32
C ARG A 242 4.63 -17.58 3.87
N GLU A 243 3.64 -18.32 3.40
CA GLU A 243 3.83 -19.69 2.90
C GLU A 243 4.83 -19.72 1.73
N LEU A 244 4.71 -18.79 0.78
CA LEU A 244 5.65 -18.72 -0.35
C LEU A 244 7.05 -18.25 0.05
N TRP A 245 7.18 -17.51 1.15
CA TRP A 245 8.47 -17.10 1.71
C TRP A 245 9.18 -18.26 2.42
N GLU A 246 8.41 -19.07 3.16
CA GLU A 246 8.90 -20.23 3.91
C GLU A 246 9.10 -21.47 3.02
N ALA A 247 8.50 -21.48 1.83
CA ALA A 247 8.62 -22.58 0.88
C ALA A 247 10.08 -22.88 0.53
N GLU A 248 10.45 -24.17 0.57
CA GLU A 248 11.79 -24.60 0.20
C GLU A 248 12.13 -24.20 -1.24
N ALA A 249 13.39 -23.82 -1.45
CA ALA A 249 13.90 -23.50 -2.77
C ALA A 249 13.79 -24.72 -3.69
N ARG A 250 12.86 -24.66 -4.65
CA ARG A 250 12.72 -25.67 -5.70
C ARG A 250 13.89 -25.52 -6.68
N ARG A 251 14.87 -26.42 -6.59
CA ARG A 251 15.91 -26.51 -7.61
C ARG A 251 15.32 -27.10 -8.88
N THR A 252 15.56 -26.41 -9.99
CA THR A 252 15.10 -26.85 -11.30
C THR A 252 15.95 -28.03 -11.78
N GLU A 253 15.30 -29.03 -12.35
CA GLU A 253 16.00 -30.12 -13.04
C GLU A 253 16.30 -29.70 -14.49
N ALA A 254 17.42 -30.17 -15.02
CA ALA A 254 17.79 -29.90 -16.41
C ALA A 254 16.69 -30.40 -17.36
N GLY A 255 16.23 -29.53 -18.27
CA GLY A 255 15.15 -29.83 -19.23
C GLY A 255 13.73 -29.60 -18.71
N GLY A 256 13.56 -29.20 -17.45
CA GLY A 256 12.26 -28.82 -16.87
C GLY A 256 11.94 -27.33 -17.02
N ASN A 257 10.70 -26.95 -16.70
CA ASN A 257 10.31 -25.55 -16.55
C ASN A 257 11.11 -24.92 -15.40
N VAL A 258 11.85 -23.85 -15.70
CA VAL A 258 12.71 -23.17 -14.72
C VAL A 258 11.95 -22.30 -13.72
N GLY A 259 10.63 -22.15 -13.90
CA GLY A 259 9.76 -21.35 -13.05
C GLY A 259 9.94 -19.85 -13.25
N ALA A 260 9.45 -19.08 -12.27
CA ALA A 260 9.60 -17.64 -12.18
C ALA A 260 10.31 -17.29 -10.86
N TYR A 261 10.44 -15.99 -10.57
CA TYR A 261 11.03 -15.53 -9.31
C TYR A 261 10.33 -16.14 -8.09
N ASN A 262 11.08 -16.35 -7.01
CA ASN A 262 10.50 -16.64 -5.69
C ASN A 262 9.75 -15.41 -5.16
N ASN A 263 9.00 -15.59 -4.07
CA ASN A 263 8.14 -14.51 -3.54
C ASN A 263 8.90 -13.29 -3.02
N PHE A 264 10.20 -13.45 -2.73
CA PHE A 264 11.08 -12.34 -2.35
C PHE A 264 11.04 -11.16 -3.33
N TRP A 265 10.92 -11.43 -4.63
CA TRP A 265 10.91 -10.40 -5.70
C TRP A 265 9.50 -9.94 -6.09
N MET A 266 8.46 -10.43 -5.40
CA MET A 266 7.08 -10.11 -5.73
C MET A 266 6.54 -9.07 -4.76
N ASP A 267 5.91 -8.02 -5.27
CA ASP A 267 5.18 -7.00 -4.53
C ASP A 267 3.79 -6.81 -5.13
N ARG A 268 2.89 -7.74 -4.79
CA ARG A 268 1.48 -7.71 -5.22
C ARG A 268 0.62 -6.80 -4.35
N GLY A 269 1.18 -6.26 -3.27
CA GLY A 269 0.42 -5.66 -2.17
C GLY A 269 -0.37 -6.68 -1.37
N THR A 270 -0.96 -6.22 -0.27
CA THR A 270 -1.75 -7.04 0.67
C THR A 270 -3.13 -6.45 0.94
N LYS A 271 -3.49 -5.38 0.22
CA LYS A 271 -4.71 -4.59 0.47
C LYS A 271 -5.57 -4.49 -0.78
N PRO A 272 -6.89 -4.70 -0.67
CA PRO A 272 -7.80 -4.40 -1.77
C PRO A 272 -7.93 -2.88 -1.92
N VAL A 273 -8.53 -2.44 -3.02
CA VAL A 273 -8.89 -1.02 -3.19
C VAL A 273 -9.86 -0.57 -2.10
N GLU A 274 -9.79 0.69 -1.67
CA GLU A 274 -10.57 1.19 -0.52
C GLU A 274 -12.09 1.07 -0.70
N THR A 275 -12.56 1.11 -1.94
CA THR A 275 -13.97 0.92 -2.28
C THR A 275 -14.47 -0.48 -1.98
N ARG A 276 -13.57 -1.43 -1.69
CA ARG A 276 -13.86 -2.86 -1.42
C ARG A 276 -14.53 -3.57 -2.59
N ARG A 277 -14.36 -3.07 -3.80
CA ARG A 277 -14.89 -3.76 -4.99
C ARG A 277 -14.25 -5.12 -5.15
N THR A 278 -15.06 -6.06 -5.59
CA THR A 278 -14.65 -7.44 -5.90
C THR A 278 -13.95 -7.56 -7.26
N SER A 279 -13.83 -6.44 -8.00
CA SER A 279 -13.17 -6.33 -9.30
C SER A 279 -12.75 -4.88 -9.59
N LEU A 280 -11.69 -4.70 -10.38
CA LEU A 280 -11.31 -3.38 -10.90
C LEU A 280 -12.14 -2.98 -12.13
N ILE A 281 -12.63 -3.94 -12.91
CA ILE A 281 -13.58 -3.66 -13.99
C ILE A 281 -14.91 -3.20 -13.38
N ILE A 282 -15.42 -2.07 -13.87
CA ILE A 282 -16.67 -1.47 -13.42
C ILE A 282 -17.77 -1.53 -14.50
N ASP A 283 -17.36 -1.63 -15.75
CA ASP A 283 -18.23 -1.76 -16.91
C ASP A 283 -17.61 -2.78 -17.86
N PRO A 284 -18.29 -3.89 -18.18
CA PRO A 284 -19.64 -4.25 -17.79
C PRO A 284 -19.87 -4.43 -16.26
N PRO A 285 -21.12 -4.26 -15.74
CA PRO A 285 -21.42 -4.32 -14.31
C PRO A 285 -21.12 -5.66 -13.62
N ASN A 286 -21.01 -6.74 -14.40
CA ASN A 286 -20.57 -8.05 -13.91
C ASN A 286 -19.09 -8.03 -13.46
N GLY A 287 -18.35 -6.94 -13.69
CA GLY A 287 -16.97 -6.77 -13.27
C GLY A 287 -16.01 -7.65 -14.06
N ARG A 288 -16.36 -8.07 -15.27
CA ARG A 288 -15.55 -8.97 -16.12
C ARG A 288 -15.37 -8.36 -17.50
N LEU A 289 -14.33 -8.79 -18.21
CA LEU A 289 -14.15 -8.38 -19.60
C LEU A 289 -15.38 -8.79 -20.42
N PRO A 290 -15.81 -7.95 -21.37
CA PRO A 290 -16.88 -8.30 -22.28
C PRO A 290 -16.47 -9.49 -23.16
N GLU A 291 -17.47 -10.12 -23.79
CA GLU A 291 -17.22 -11.15 -24.78
C GLU A 291 -16.31 -10.62 -25.90
N LEU A 292 -15.48 -11.51 -26.44
CA LEU A 292 -14.69 -11.17 -27.62
C LEU A 292 -15.61 -11.02 -28.83
N SER A 293 -15.27 -10.10 -29.73
CA SER A 293 -15.95 -10.06 -31.03
C SER A 293 -15.66 -11.36 -31.80
N ALA A 294 -16.50 -11.71 -32.78
CA ALA A 294 -16.26 -12.93 -33.57
C ALA A 294 -14.90 -12.91 -34.29
N VAL A 295 -14.41 -11.73 -34.67
CA VAL A 295 -13.06 -11.54 -35.22
C VAL A 295 -12.01 -11.68 -34.11
N GLY A 296 -12.23 -11.05 -32.96
CA GLY A 296 -11.34 -11.13 -31.80
C GLY A 296 -11.14 -12.56 -31.27
N GLN A 297 -12.21 -13.35 -31.20
CA GLN A 297 -12.16 -14.75 -30.81
C GLN A 297 -11.28 -15.56 -31.77
N ARG A 298 -11.52 -15.47 -33.09
CA ARG A 298 -10.71 -16.16 -34.10
C ARG A 298 -9.23 -15.76 -34.03
N ARG A 299 -8.94 -14.47 -33.85
CA ARG A 299 -7.57 -13.95 -33.72
C ARG A 299 -6.89 -14.47 -32.47
N THR A 300 -7.61 -14.52 -31.34
CA THR A 300 -7.11 -15.03 -30.06
C THR A 300 -6.80 -16.52 -30.15
N ASP A 301 -7.70 -17.32 -30.71
CA ASP A 301 -7.49 -18.76 -30.90
C ASP A 301 -6.32 -19.04 -31.84
N ALA A 302 -6.30 -18.41 -33.02
CA ALA A 302 -5.20 -18.56 -33.98
C ALA A 302 -3.86 -18.12 -33.39
N ARG A 303 -3.84 -17.06 -32.58
CA ARG A 303 -2.62 -16.60 -31.90
C ARG A 303 -2.14 -17.59 -30.85
N ARG A 304 -3.06 -18.14 -30.03
CA ARG A 304 -2.74 -19.15 -29.02
C ARG A 304 -2.13 -20.38 -29.68
N GLU A 305 -2.80 -20.95 -30.68
CA GLU A 305 -2.32 -22.11 -31.45
C GLU A 305 -0.96 -21.83 -32.11
N TYR A 306 -0.80 -20.65 -32.72
CA TYR A 306 0.47 -20.27 -33.33
C TYR A 306 1.59 -20.17 -32.29
N GLN A 307 1.33 -19.58 -31.11
CA GLN A 307 2.33 -19.41 -30.05
C GLN A 307 2.73 -20.72 -29.38
N GLU A 308 1.84 -21.71 -29.30
CA GLU A 308 2.18 -23.03 -28.75
C GLU A 308 3.35 -23.70 -29.49
N VAL A 309 3.45 -23.48 -30.80
CA VAL A 309 4.48 -24.11 -31.65
C VAL A 309 5.62 -23.14 -31.99
N HIS A 310 5.31 -21.85 -32.16
CA HIS A 310 6.24 -20.86 -32.72
C HIS A 310 6.65 -19.80 -31.69
N SER A 311 6.66 -20.12 -30.39
CA SER A 311 6.97 -19.16 -29.32
C SER A 311 8.40 -18.60 -29.37
N ALA A 312 9.32 -19.31 -30.04
CA ALA A 312 10.75 -19.01 -30.07
C ALA A 312 11.39 -19.13 -31.47
N ASP A 313 10.57 -19.03 -32.54
CA ASP A 313 11.09 -18.99 -33.91
C ASP A 313 11.99 -17.78 -34.17
N SER A 314 11.62 -16.64 -33.58
CA SER A 314 12.33 -15.38 -33.68
C SER A 314 12.03 -14.49 -32.47
N TYR A 315 12.86 -13.46 -32.28
CA TYR A 315 12.66 -12.45 -31.24
C TYR A 315 11.30 -11.74 -31.37
N VAL A 316 10.72 -11.67 -32.58
CA VAL A 316 9.39 -11.07 -32.80
C VAL A 316 8.22 -11.93 -32.29
N ASN A 317 8.46 -13.22 -32.02
CA ASN A 317 7.47 -14.12 -31.42
C ASN A 317 7.34 -13.89 -29.91
N ARG A 318 8.35 -13.26 -29.29
CA ARG A 318 8.32 -12.81 -27.89
C ARG A 318 7.50 -11.54 -27.73
N ASN A 319 6.86 -11.41 -26.58
CA ASN A 319 6.03 -10.24 -26.28
C ASN A 319 6.90 -8.97 -26.09
N SER A 320 6.28 -7.78 -26.05
CA SER A 320 7.00 -6.51 -25.90
C SER A 320 7.73 -6.39 -24.56
N SER A 321 7.24 -7.06 -23.51
CA SER A 321 7.81 -7.05 -22.16
C SER A 321 9.11 -7.85 -22.12
N ASP A 322 9.15 -9.05 -22.71
CA ASP A 322 10.35 -9.89 -22.84
C ASP A 322 11.47 -9.19 -23.63
N ARG A 323 11.08 -8.27 -24.52
CA ARG A 323 11.96 -7.47 -25.36
C ARG A 323 12.29 -6.10 -24.76
N CYS A 324 11.80 -5.80 -23.56
CA CYS A 324 12.03 -4.53 -22.87
C CYS A 324 11.60 -3.27 -23.65
N ILE A 325 10.55 -3.39 -24.47
CA ILE A 325 10.05 -2.25 -25.27
C ILE A 325 8.93 -1.52 -24.52
N VAL A 326 7.95 -2.27 -24.01
CA VAL A 326 6.87 -1.77 -23.14
C VAL A 326 6.64 -2.80 -22.06
N GLY A 327 6.67 -2.37 -20.79
CA GLY A 327 6.48 -3.24 -19.64
C GLY A 327 5.07 -3.82 -19.54
N PHE A 328 4.94 -4.96 -18.85
CA PHE A 328 3.67 -5.69 -18.73
C PHE A 328 2.57 -4.95 -17.95
N ASN A 329 2.93 -4.04 -17.05
CA ASN A 329 2.04 -3.17 -16.28
C ASN A 329 2.26 -1.67 -16.58
N ALA A 330 3.24 -1.35 -17.44
CA ALA A 330 3.65 0.03 -17.75
C ALA A 330 2.61 0.80 -18.59
N GLY A 331 1.66 0.06 -19.18
CA GLY A 331 0.62 0.63 -20.02
C GLY A 331 1.14 1.32 -21.28
N PRO A 332 0.31 2.17 -21.89
CA PRO A 332 -1.10 2.35 -21.56
C PRO A 332 -1.97 1.19 -22.09
N PRO A 333 -3.06 0.82 -21.38
CA PRO A 333 -3.42 1.26 -20.03
C PRO A 333 -2.55 0.61 -18.94
N ILE A 334 -2.35 1.31 -17.83
CA ILE A 334 -1.66 0.79 -16.63
C ILE A 334 -2.58 -0.23 -15.93
N THR A 335 -2.04 -1.39 -15.55
CA THR A 335 -2.79 -2.45 -14.85
C THR A 335 -1.91 -3.09 -13.78
N PRO A 336 -2.45 -3.46 -12.61
CA PRO A 336 -1.63 -4.05 -11.55
C PRO A 336 -1.16 -5.45 -11.94
N LEU A 337 0.03 -5.82 -11.47
CA LEU A 337 0.61 -7.14 -11.65
C LEU A 337 1.48 -7.54 -10.45
N ALA A 338 2.68 -8.07 -10.69
CA ALA A 338 3.46 -8.76 -9.68
C ALA A 338 4.46 -7.89 -8.90
N TYR A 339 4.98 -6.79 -9.47
CA TYR A 339 6.01 -5.92 -8.88
C TYR A 339 6.19 -4.63 -9.72
N ASN A 340 7.01 -3.69 -9.23
CA ASN A 340 7.30 -2.38 -9.86
C ASN A 340 6.04 -1.62 -10.25
N GLN A 341 5.15 -1.49 -9.27
CA GLN A 341 3.79 -0.98 -9.46
C GLN A 341 3.69 0.51 -9.12
N ASN A 342 4.66 1.30 -9.58
CA ASN A 342 4.70 2.74 -9.35
C ASN A 342 4.70 3.52 -10.68
N MET A 343 4.05 4.69 -10.68
CA MET A 343 4.22 5.70 -11.72
C MET A 343 4.53 7.06 -11.10
N GLN A 344 5.34 7.86 -11.78
CA GLN A 344 5.58 9.25 -11.44
C GLN A 344 4.91 10.15 -12.47
N LEU A 345 4.17 11.14 -11.98
CA LEU A 345 3.57 12.18 -12.81
C LEU A 345 4.37 13.48 -12.69
N PHE A 346 4.72 14.04 -13.85
CA PHE A 346 5.26 15.40 -13.96
C PHE A 346 4.26 16.27 -14.68
N GLN A 347 4.08 17.50 -14.22
CA GLN A 347 3.07 18.40 -14.75
C GLN A 347 3.65 19.76 -15.06
N THR A 348 3.27 20.28 -16.21
CA THR A 348 3.53 21.64 -16.67
C THR A 348 2.21 22.23 -17.16
N PRO A 349 2.12 23.54 -17.46
CA PRO A 349 0.91 24.12 -18.02
C PRO A 349 0.45 23.49 -19.34
N ASP A 350 1.39 22.93 -20.13
CA ASP A 350 1.15 22.44 -21.48
C ASP A 350 1.40 20.93 -21.68
N HIS A 351 1.95 20.22 -20.69
CA HIS A 351 2.17 18.77 -20.74
C HIS A 351 1.96 18.09 -19.38
N VAL A 352 1.49 16.85 -19.43
CA VAL A 352 1.67 15.85 -18.37
C VAL A 352 2.61 14.76 -18.88
N VAL A 353 3.58 14.36 -18.07
CA VAL A 353 4.44 13.21 -18.36
C VAL A 353 4.10 12.09 -17.39
N ILE A 354 3.77 10.93 -17.94
CA ILE A 354 3.49 9.70 -17.18
C ILE A 354 4.74 8.83 -17.31
N TYR A 355 5.45 8.61 -16.22
CA TYR A 355 6.68 7.85 -16.18
C TYR A 355 6.50 6.62 -15.28
N THR A 356 6.46 5.43 -15.88
CA THR A 356 6.23 4.17 -15.14
C THR A 356 7.55 3.54 -14.71
N GLU A 357 7.57 2.93 -13.52
CA GLU A 357 8.77 2.26 -13.00
C GLU A 357 9.20 1.10 -13.90
N MET A 358 8.22 0.31 -14.35
CA MET A 358 8.46 -0.82 -15.23
C MET A 358 8.89 -0.34 -16.63
N VAL A 359 10.13 -0.69 -17.03
CA VAL A 359 10.73 -0.35 -18.34
C VAL A 359 10.93 1.17 -18.55
N HIS A 360 10.71 2.01 -17.53
CA HIS A 360 11.01 3.46 -17.55
C HIS A 360 10.54 4.21 -18.78
N THR A 361 9.33 3.94 -19.24
CA THR A 361 8.85 4.54 -20.48
C THR A 361 8.18 5.88 -20.18
N PRO A 362 8.78 7.03 -20.55
CA PRO A 362 8.08 8.31 -20.44
C PRO A 362 7.03 8.42 -21.54
N ARG A 363 5.77 8.61 -21.14
CA ARG A 363 4.70 8.99 -22.06
C ARG A 363 4.36 10.46 -21.89
N PHE A 364 4.54 11.23 -22.96
CA PHE A 364 4.22 12.64 -23.01
C PHE A 364 2.77 12.85 -23.43
N VAL A 365 2.02 13.64 -22.67
CA VAL A 365 0.64 13.99 -22.92
C VAL A 365 0.53 15.51 -23.11
N PRO A 366 0.54 16.02 -24.35
CA PRO A 366 0.31 17.43 -24.63
C PRO A 366 -1.11 17.88 -24.23
N LEU A 367 -1.20 19.09 -23.70
CA LEU A 367 -2.43 19.75 -23.23
C LEU A 367 -2.80 20.99 -24.05
N ASP A 368 -2.04 21.28 -25.10
CA ASP A 368 -2.11 22.53 -25.89
C ASP A 368 -3.06 22.44 -27.09
N GLY A 369 -3.80 21.33 -27.23
CA GLY A 369 -4.77 21.14 -28.31
C GLY A 369 -4.16 20.93 -29.69
N ARG A 370 -2.84 20.65 -29.78
CA ARG A 370 -2.21 20.31 -31.06
C ARG A 370 -2.85 19.07 -31.71
N PRO A 371 -2.86 18.99 -33.06
CA PRO A 371 -3.45 17.85 -33.75
C PRO A 371 -2.77 16.53 -33.38
N THR A 372 -3.50 15.42 -33.54
CA THR A 372 -2.95 14.07 -33.47
C THR A 372 -2.02 13.81 -34.65
N LEU A 373 -1.20 12.77 -34.53
CA LEU A 373 -0.40 12.25 -35.63
C LEU A 373 -1.29 11.72 -36.75
N ASP A 374 -0.72 11.64 -37.96
CA ASP A 374 -1.34 10.95 -39.09
C ASP A 374 -1.57 9.47 -38.76
N ASP A 375 -2.69 8.92 -39.21
CA ASP A 375 -3.11 7.54 -38.92
C ASP A 375 -2.10 6.49 -39.38
N GLY A 376 -1.24 6.82 -40.36
CA GLY A 376 -0.16 5.95 -40.81
C GLY A 376 1.04 5.85 -39.84
N ILE A 377 1.09 6.67 -38.78
CA ILE A 377 2.18 6.68 -37.81
C ILE A 377 1.73 6.00 -36.51
N GLY A 378 2.16 4.75 -36.33
CA GLY A 378 1.89 3.97 -35.11
C GLY A 378 3.04 4.03 -34.09
N LEU A 379 2.70 4.25 -32.81
CA LEU A 379 3.66 4.33 -31.70
C LEU A 379 3.47 3.20 -30.68
N TRP A 380 4.52 2.89 -29.90
CA TRP A 380 4.48 1.87 -28.84
C TRP A 380 3.56 2.25 -27.66
N SER A 381 3.51 3.53 -27.30
CA SER A 381 2.63 4.04 -26.24
C SER A 381 1.40 4.76 -26.80
N GLY A 382 1.18 4.70 -28.12
CA GLY A 382 0.17 5.49 -28.82
C GLY A 382 0.49 6.99 -28.85
N ASP A 383 -0.36 7.75 -29.53
CA ASP A 383 -0.35 9.21 -29.55
C ASP A 383 -1.40 9.74 -28.57
N SER A 384 -0.97 10.30 -27.44
CA SER A 384 -1.84 10.78 -26.37
C SER A 384 -2.16 12.27 -26.51
N ARG A 385 -3.40 12.67 -26.23
CA ARG A 385 -3.84 14.07 -26.13
C ARG A 385 -4.64 14.28 -24.85
N GLY A 386 -4.22 15.25 -24.05
CA GLY A 386 -4.84 15.55 -22.77
C GLY A 386 -5.71 16.81 -22.81
N ARG A 387 -6.75 16.81 -21.99
CA ARG A 387 -7.57 18.00 -21.68
C ARG A 387 -8.07 17.92 -20.24
N TRP A 388 -8.45 19.06 -19.68
CA TRP A 388 -9.09 19.11 -18.37
C TRP A 388 -10.61 19.15 -18.49
N GLU A 389 -11.29 18.27 -17.78
CA GLU A 389 -12.74 18.28 -17.57
C GLU A 389 -13.02 18.50 -16.08
N GLY A 390 -13.19 19.77 -15.68
CA GLY A 390 -13.23 20.12 -14.26
C GLY A 390 -11.91 19.80 -13.57
N ASP A 391 -11.95 18.87 -12.61
CA ASP A 391 -10.79 18.44 -11.83
C ASP A 391 -10.16 17.13 -12.32
N THR A 392 -10.61 16.64 -13.48
CA THR A 392 -10.11 15.40 -14.09
C THR A 392 -9.27 15.72 -15.32
N LEU A 393 -8.06 15.18 -15.38
CA LEU A 393 -7.30 15.10 -16.62
C LEU A 393 -7.83 13.93 -17.44
N VAL A 394 -8.34 14.22 -18.63
CA VAL A 394 -8.79 13.22 -19.60
C VAL A 394 -7.74 13.09 -20.69
N VAL A 395 -7.24 11.88 -20.90
CA VAL A 395 -6.22 11.54 -21.88
C VAL A 395 -6.82 10.58 -22.89
N GLU A 396 -6.93 11.03 -24.14
CA GLU A 396 -7.32 10.18 -25.26
C GLU A 396 -6.06 9.72 -25.98
N THR A 397 -5.94 8.41 -26.21
CA THR A 397 -4.79 7.81 -26.89
C THR A 397 -5.25 6.91 -28.02
N ALA A 398 -4.67 7.12 -29.19
CA ALA A 398 -4.87 6.31 -30.40
C ALA A 398 -3.51 6.00 -31.05
N ASN A 399 -3.50 5.62 -32.34
CA ASN A 399 -2.28 5.42 -33.13
C ASN A 399 -1.31 4.40 -32.49
N PHE A 400 -1.82 3.30 -31.96
CA PHE A 400 -0.97 2.20 -31.49
C PHE A 400 -0.39 1.46 -32.69
N GLY A 401 0.92 1.20 -32.68
CA GLY A 401 1.55 0.44 -33.76
C GLY A 401 1.07 -1.02 -33.79
N GLU A 402 1.03 -1.65 -34.96
CA GLU A 402 0.57 -3.06 -35.10
C GLU A 402 1.37 -4.07 -34.26
N GLN A 403 2.63 -3.75 -33.96
CA GLN A 403 3.48 -4.55 -33.10
C GLN A 403 3.21 -4.34 -31.60
N ARG A 404 2.55 -3.23 -31.24
CA ARG A 404 2.09 -2.96 -29.89
C ARG A 404 0.82 -3.77 -29.62
N LYS A 405 1.01 -5.03 -29.27
CA LYS A 405 -0.04 -5.94 -28.82
C LYS A 405 -0.16 -5.86 -27.30
N TRP A 406 -0.95 -4.91 -26.78
CA TRP A 406 -1.21 -4.88 -25.32
C TRP A 406 -1.97 -6.13 -24.89
N ILE A 407 -1.53 -6.71 -23.77
CA ILE A 407 -2.05 -7.95 -23.20
C ILE A 407 -2.58 -7.63 -21.80
N PRO A 408 -3.86 -7.92 -21.50
CA PRO A 408 -4.37 -7.87 -20.13
C PRO A 408 -3.86 -9.08 -19.34
N LEU A 409 -2.56 -9.15 -19.03
CA LEU A 409 -1.91 -10.36 -18.51
C LEU A 409 -2.56 -10.91 -17.23
N ALA A 410 -3.02 -10.03 -16.34
CA ALA A 410 -3.68 -10.42 -15.10
C ALA A 410 -5.08 -11.05 -15.29
N THR A 411 -5.65 -11.08 -16.51
CA THR A 411 -6.90 -11.81 -16.78
C THR A 411 -6.66 -13.27 -17.17
N GLY A 412 -5.40 -13.69 -17.36
CA GLY A 412 -5.05 -15.09 -17.56
C GLY A 412 -5.62 -15.72 -18.85
N ARG A 413 -5.91 -14.92 -19.89
CA ARG A 413 -6.47 -15.38 -21.17
C ARG A 413 -5.37 -15.50 -22.23
N PRO A 414 -4.82 -16.70 -22.52
CA PRO A 414 -3.73 -16.86 -23.49
C PRO A 414 -4.15 -16.43 -24.89
N GLY A 415 -3.24 -15.77 -25.61
CA GLY A 415 -3.49 -15.27 -26.97
C GLY A 415 -4.31 -13.99 -27.05
N LEU A 416 -4.94 -13.52 -25.96
CA LEU A 416 -5.71 -12.28 -25.97
C LEU A 416 -4.78 -11.06 -26.09
N VAL A 417 -4.99 -10.27 -27.14
CA VAL A 417 -4.25 -9.04 -27.41
C VAL A 417 -5.14 -7.99 -28.05
N SER A 418 -4.87 -6.72 -27.76
CA SER A 418 -5.44 -5.58 -28.50
C SER A 418 -4.93 -5.48 -29.94
N THR A 419 -5.54 -4.57 -30.70
CA THR A 419 -5.17 -4.21 -32.07
C THR A 419 -4.65 -2.77 -32.18
N ALA A 420 -4.15 -2.42 -33.37
CA ALA A 420 -3.83 -1.04 -33.71
C ALA A 420 -5.08 -0.12 -33.73
N ASN A 421 -6.28 -0.70 -33.88
CA ASN A 421 -7.56 0.02 -33.85
C ASN A 421 -8.06 0.28 -32.43
N MET A 422 -7.28 -0.11 -31.40
CA MET A 422 -7.59 0.25 -30.02
C MET A 422 -7.54 1.77 -29.84
N THR A 423 -8.59 2.32 -29.24
CA THR A 423 -8.57 3.66 -28.66
C THR A 423 -8.73 3.55 -27.16
N LEU A 424 -8.04 4.41 -26.43
CA LEU A 424 -8.02 4.42 -24.98
C LEU A 424 -8.41 5.80 -24.47
N VAL A 425 -9.33 5.85 -23.51
CA VAL A 425 -9.65 7.06 -22.77
C VAL A 425 -9.28 6.84 -21.31
N GLU A 426 -8.29 7.56 -20.81
CA GLU A 426 -7.87 7.54 -19.41
C GLU A 426 -8.34 8.81 -18.70
N ARG A 427 -8.68 8.68 -17.43
CA ARG A 427 -9.15 9.76 -16.56
C ARG A 427 -8.34 9.71 -15.27
N PHE A 428 -7.62 10.78 -14.98
CA PHE A 428 -6.83 10.94 -13.77
C PHE A 428 -7.48 12.02 -12.91
N THR A 429 -8.00 11.63 -11.75
CA THR A 429 -8.69 12.55 -10.83
C THR A 429 -8.02 12.54 -9.48
N ARG A 430 -7.55 13.70 -9.04
CA ARG A 430 -7.01 13.87 -7.69
C ARG A 430 -8.16 13.99 -6.70
N VAL A 431 -8.40 12.94 -5.91
CA VAL A 431 -9.56 12.89 -5.01
C VAL A 431 -9.27 13.56 -3.67
N ASP A 432 -8.05 13.37 -3.17
CA ASP A 432 -7.55 13.97 -1.93
C ASP A 432 -6.02 14.13 -1.99
N GLU A 433 -5.33 14.31 -0.85
CA GLU A 433 -3.87 14.47 -0.77
C GLU A 433 -3.08 13.18 -1.02
N ASP A 434 -3.70 12.00 -0.91
CA ASP A 434 -3.01 10.71 -0.96
C ASP A 434 -3.60 9.74 -1.99
N THR A 435 -4.69 10.12 -2.66
CA THR A 435 -5.41 9.28 -3.62
C THR A 435 -5.48 9.93 -5.00
N LEU A 436 -5.11 9.16 -6.02
CA LEU A 436 -5.32 9.47 -7.43
C LEU A 436 -6.22 8.38 -8.03
N ASP A 437 -7.45 8.74 -8.39
CA ASP A 437 -8.33 7.83 -9.10
C ASP A 437 -7.93 7.78 -10.58
N TYR A 438 -7.49 6.61 -11.01
CA TYR A 438 -7.20 6.31 -12.41
C TYR A 438 -8.29 5.40 -12.96
N THR A 439 -9.08 5.93 -13.90
CA THR A 439 -10.10 5.17 -14.62
C THR A 439 -9.75 5.15 -16.09
N PHE A 440 -9.93 4.02 -16.76
CA PHE A 440 -9.76 3.99 -18.21
C PHE A 440 -10.83 3.15 -18.90
N THR A 441 -11.15 3.53 -20.13
CA THR A 441 -12.05 2.82 -21.02
C THR A 441 -11.28 2.40 -22.27
N VAL A 442 -11.30 1.10 -22.55
CA VAL A 442 -10.72 0.51 -23.77
C VAL A 442 -11.85 0.30 -24.79
N THR A 443 -11.60 0.74 -26.03
CA THR A 443 -12.46 0.43 -27.19
C THR A 443 -11.60 -0.18 -28.27
N ASP A 444 -11.85 -1.45 -28.61
CA ASP A 444 -11.18 -2.16 -29.71
C ASP A 444 -12.15 -3.20 -30.28
N PRO A 445 -12.96 -2.84 -31.30
CA PRO A 445 -14.01 -3.71 -31.84
C PRO A 445 -13.47 -4.97 -32.52
N ASP A 446 -12.19 -4.97 -32.91
CA ASP A 446 -11.52 -6.14 -33.49
C ASP A 446 -11.05 -7.16 -32.44
N THR A 447 -11.26 -6.83 -31.15
CA THR A 447 -10.96 -7.68 -30.00
C THR A 447 -12.21 -7.93 -29.16
N TRP A 448 -12.88 -6.89 -28.68
CA TRP A 448 -14.04 -7.00 -27.78
C TRP A 448 -15.36 -6.60 -28.48
N ALA A 449 -16.47 -7.20 -28.05
CA ALA A 449 -17.80 -6.91 -28.60
C ALA A 449 -18.34 -5.52 -28.16
N SER A 450 -17.83 -5.00 -27.05
CA SER A 450 -18.16 -3.66 -26.54
C SER A 450 -16.94 -3.01 -25.88
N PRO A 451 -16.94 -1.68 -25.72
CA PRO A 451 -16.02 -1.02 -24.79
C PRO A 451 -16.15 -1.58 -23.37
N TRP A 452 -15.10 -1.42 -22.58
CA TRP A 452 -15.10 -1.78 -21.16
C TRP A 452 -14.26 -0.81 -20.36
N THR A 453 -14.60 -0.65 -19.08
CA THR A 453 -14.01 0.35 -18.19
C THR A 453 -13.49 -0.30 -16.91
N MET A 454 -12.31 0.12 -16.50
CA MET A 454 -11.66 -0.28 -15.24
C MET A 454 -11.33 0.96 -14.42
N THR A 455 -11.46 0.87 -13.10
CA THR A 455 -11.03 1.90 -12.17
C THR A 455 -10.05 1.33 -11.15
N MET A 456 -9.02 2.11 -10.84
CA MET A 456 -7.97 1.73 -9.90
C MET A 456 -7.50 2.98 -9.14
N PRO A 457 -7.94 3.15 -7.90
CA PRO A 457 -7.39 4.16 -7.00
C PRO A 457 -5.90 3.85 -6.75
N MET A 458 -5.05 4.84 -6.96
CA MET A 458 -3.62 4.77 -6.70
C MET A 458 -3.26 5.59 -5.47
N ARG A 459 -2.26 5.14 -4.71
CA ARG A 459 -1.82 5.80 -3.48
C ARG A 459 -0.55 6.59 -3.69
N ARG A 460 -0.50 7.76 -3.08
CA ARG A 460 0.73 8.55 -3.04
C ARG A 460 1.80 7.81 -2.22
N THR A 461 3.03 7.86 -2.69
CA THR A 461 4.20 7.42 -1.95
C THR A 461 5.30 8.48 -2.02
N ASP A 462 6.07 8.60 -0.94
CA ASP A 462 7.27 9.44 -0.85
C ASP A 462 8.56 8.66 -1.12
N MET A 463 8.45 7.36 -1.36
CA MET A 463 9.55 6.50 -1.75
C MET A 463 10.10 6.89 -3.12
N PRO A 464 11.42 6.80 -3.35
CA PRO A 464 12.00 7.07 -4.65
C PRO A 464 11.54 6.02 -5.67
N LEU A 465 11.45 6.44 -6.93
CA LEU A 465 11.26 5.52 -8.06
C LEU A 465 12.62 4.91 -8.43
N PHE A 466 12.69 3.58 -8.53
CA PHE A 466 13.96 2.89 -8.78
C PHE A 466 14.20 2.57 -10.26
N GLU A 467 15.45 2.26 -10.57
CA GLU A 467 15.85 1.82 -11.90
C GLU A 467 15.43 0.36 -12.17
N TYR A 468 14.48 0.10 -13.08
CA TYR A 468 14.29 -1.13 -13.84
C TYR A 468 15.17 -1.25 -15.11
N ALA A 469 16.41 -1.71 -14.93
CA ALA A 469 17.37 -1.98 -16.01
C ALA A 469 17.03 -3.30 -16.78
N CYS A 470 16.00 -3.27 -17.63
CA CYS A 470 15.49 -4.46 -18.31
C CYS A 470 16.45 -5.05 -19.35
N HIS A 471 17.25 -4.21 -20.02
CA HIS A 471 18.12 -4.65 -21.11
C HIS A 471 19.48 -5.16 -20.62
N GLU A 472 19.98 -4.57 -19.54
CA GLU A 472 21.29 -4.82 -18.96
C GLU A 472 21.34 -6.24 -18.38
N GLY A 473 22.03 -7.15 -19.07
CA GLY A 473 22.13 -8.56 -18.65
C GLY A 473 20.93 -9.41 -19.05
N ASN A 474 20.08 -8.95 -19.98
CA ASN A 474 19.02 -9.78 -20.56
C ASN A 474 19.59 -10.81 -21.56
N TYR A 475 20.14 -11.90 -21.03
CA TYR A 475 20.58 -13.06 -21.81
C TYR A 475 19.42 -14.01 -22.16
N SER A 476 18.24 -13.78 -21.57
CA SER A 476 17.07 -14.65 -21.72
C SER A 476 16.64 -14.78 -23.18
N MET A 477 16.70 -13.69 -23.95
CA MET A 477 16.34 -13.74 -25.38
C MET A 477 17.25 -14.70 -26.16
N GLU A 478 18.57 -14.56 -26.01
CA GLU A 478 19.54 -15.46 -26.65
C GLU A 478 19.37 -16.91 -26.16
N GLY A 479 19.18 -17.10 -24.85
CA GLY A 479 18.95 -18.41 -24.25
C GLY A 479 17.69 -19.10 -24.79
N ILE A 480 16.57 -18.38 -24.87
CA ILE A 480 15.30 -18.90 -25.40
C ILE A 480 15.46 -19.32 -26.86
N LEU A 481 16.03 -18.44 -27.70
CA LEU A 481 16.16 -18.72 -29.13
C LEU A 481 17.17 -19.85 -29.40
N SER A 482 18.32 -19.84 -28.72
CA SER A 482 19.32 -20.90 -28.87
C SER A 482 18.84 -22.27 -28.38
N GLY A 483 18.09 -22.29 -27.26
CA GLY A 483 17.41 -23.48 -26.74
C GLY A 483 16.43 -24.06 -27.75
N ALA A 484 15.54 -23.23 -28.31
CA ALA A 484 14.59 -23.67 -29.35
C ALA A 484 15.31 -24.24 -30.59
N ARG A 485 16.43 -23.64 -31.02
CA ARG A 485 17.23 -24.20 -32.13
C ARG A 485 17.88 -25.55 -31.77
N ALA A 486 18.16 -25.81 -30.49
CA ALA A 486 18.67 -27.10 -30.04
C ALA A 486 17.57 -28.16 -30.07
N ASP A 487 16.36 -27.83 -29.60
CA ASP A 487 15.19 -28.71 -29.65
C ASP A 487 14.84 -29.09 -31.10
N ASP A 488 14.83 -28.13 -32.02
CA ASP A 488 14.62 -28.39 -33.45
C ASP A 488 15.62 -29.39 -34.03
N ARG A 489 16.91 -29.29 -33.65
CA ARG A 489 17.94 -30.24 -34.09
C ARG A 489 17.70 -31.63 -33.52
N ALA A 490 17.38 -31.72 -32.22
CA ALA A 490 17.10 -33.00 -31.57
C ALA A 490 15.88 -33.70 -32.19
N ALA A 491 14.81 -32.95 -32.49
CA ALA A 491 13.63 -33.48 -33.18
C ALA A 491 13.95 -33.96 -34.61
N ALA A 492 14.78 -33.24 -35.35
CA ALA A 492 15.23 -33.64 -36.69
C ALA A 492 16.14 -34.88 -36.69
N GLU A 493 16.91 -35.09 -35.62
CA GLU A 493 17.77 -36.26 -35.45
C GLU A 493 16.99 -37.49 -34.99
N GLY A 494 16.02 -37.34 -34.08
CA GLY A 494 15.17 -38.44 -33.59
C GLY A 494 14.09 -38.92 -34.57
N SER A 495 13.87 -38.19 -35.67
CA SER A 495 12.94 -38.56 -36.75
C SER A 495 13.62 -39.27 -37.93
N ARG A 496 14.95 -39.41 -37.90
CA ARG A 496 15.75 -40.23 -38.83
C ARG A 496 15.96 -41.63 -38.26
#